data_AF-A0A8T4SIN2-F1
#
_entry.id   AF-A0A8T4SIN2-F1
#
_cell.length_a   1.000
_cell.length_b   1.000
_cell.length_c   1.000
_cell.angle_alpha   90.00
_cell.angle_beta   90.00
_cell.angle_gamma   90.00
#
_symmetry.space_group_name_H-M   'P 1'
#
loop_
_entity.id
_entity.type
_entity.pdbx_description
1 polymer ?
#
loop_
_entity_poly.entity_id
_entity_poly.type
_entity_poly.pdbx_seq_one_letter_code
_entity_poly.pdbx_strand_id
1 'polypeptide(L)'
;MDSEVELYLIRAEDEFLLAEKDFQMSTDEKIKEILGILKEKTFFYSTITHAYYSIFYAAKSYLLSKNIKTEAPEEHKKTYDEFSKFVKNGVLDRELLRIYDEELMKSDSLLKIFRIEKKKRGYFTYNIKSEANLPYAKESIDNARVFISKIKVIVK
;
A
#
# COMPACT_ATOMS: atom_id res chain seq x y z
N MET A 1 15.95 -10.25 12.22
CA MET A 1 15.55 -9.00 11.54
C MET A 1 15.61 -7.89 12.57
N ASP A 2 16.00 -6.66 12.21
CA ASP A 2 15.91 -5.53 13.15
C ASP A 2 14.44 -5.35 13.58
N SER A 3 14.21 -5.16 14.87
CA SER A 3 12.87 -5.00 15.47
C SER A 3 12.06 -3.90 14.78
N GLU A 4 12.73 -2.85 14.28
CA GLU A 4 12.07 -1.74 13.59
C GLU A 4 11.60 -2.13 12.18
N VAL A 5 12.37 -2.94 11.45
CA VAL A 5 11.99 -3.44 10.11
C VAL A 5 10.72 -4.29 10.19
N GLU A 6 10.67 -5.19 11.17
CA GLU A 6 9.51 -6.06 11.42
C GLU A 6 8.27 -5.28 11.81
N LEU A 7 8.43 -4.31 12.70
CA LEU A 7 7.34 -3.43 13.13
C LEU A 7 6.65 -2.74 11.95
N TYR A 8 7.41 -2.19 11.00
CA TYR A 8 6.82 -1.53 9.83
C TYR A 8 6.20 -2.51 8.83
N LEU A 9 6.69 -3.75 8.76
CA LEU A 9 6.06 -4.78 7.95
C LEU A 9 4.70 -5.19 8.54
N ILE A 10 4.63 -5.39 9.86
CA ILE A 10 3.37 -5.65 10.58
C ILE A 10 2.38 -4.50 10.36
N ARG A 11 2.82 -3.25 10.51
CA ARG A 11 1.97 -2.09 10.21
C ARG A 11 1.45 -2.08 8.78
N ALA A 12 2.28 -2.47 7.81
CA ALA A 12 1.85 -2.57 6.42
C ALA A 12 0.73 -3.60 6.23
N GLU A 13 0.81 -4.72 6.95
CA GLU A 13 -0.19 -5.80 6.92
C GLU A 13 -1.49 -5.40 7.62
N ASP A 14 -1.40 -4.74 8.77
CA ASP A 14 -2.55 -4.24 9.51
C ASP A 14 -3.33 -3.20 8.67
N GLU A 15 -2.63 -2.25 8.05
CA GLU A 15 -3.24 -1.27 7.14
C GLU A 15 -3.88 -1.93 5.92
N PHE A 16 -3.27 -2.99 5.39
CA PHE A 16 -3.87 -3.74 4.28
C PHE A 16 -5.17 -4.44 4.72
N LEU A 17 -5.16 -5.08 5.88
CA LEU A 17 -6.34 -5.73 6.45
C LEU A 17 -7.47 -4.72 6.67
N LEU A 18 -7.17 -3.55 7.23
CA LEU A 18 -8.16 -2.47 7.40
C LEU A 18 -8.75 -2.03 6.05
N ALA A 19 -7.92 -1.86 5.02
CA ALA A 19 -8.40 -1.50 3.69
C ALA A 19 -9.37 -2.56 3.14
N GLU A 20 -9.06 -3.86 3.29
CA GLU A 20 -9.93 -4.95 2.87
C GLU A 20 -11.26 -4.97 3.65
N LYS A 21 -11.21 -4.72 4.96
CA LYS A 21 -12.41 -4.69 5.81
C LYS A 21 -13.31 -3.50 5.48
N ASP A 22 -12.74 -2.31 5.27
CA ASP A 22 -13.50 -1.14 4.85
C ASP A 22 -14.21 -1.36 3.51
N PHE A 23 -13.54 -2.04 2.58
CA PHE A 23 -14.14 -2.36 1.28
C PHE A 23 -15.27 -3.37 1.42
N GLN A 24 -15.09 -4.41 2.25
CA GLN A 24 -16.13 -5.39 2.56
C GLN A 24 -17.35 -4.70 3.20
N MET A 25 -17.15 -3.86 4.21
CA MET A 25 -18.22 -3.07 4.84
C MET A 25 -18.91 -2.10 3.88
N SER A 26 -18.28 -1.76 2.75
CA SER A 26 -18.85 -0.89 1.72
C SER A 26 -19.65 -1.63 0.65
N THR A 27 -19.38 -2.92 0.44
CA THR A 27 -19.85 -3.67 -0.75
C THR A 27 -20.66 -4.92 -0.43
N ASP A 28 -20.54 -5.46 0.79
CA ASP A 28 -21.27 -6.65 1.21
C ASP A 28 -22.48 -6.28 2.07
N GLU A 29 -23.67 -6.43 1.49
CA GLU A 29 -24.94 -6.13 2.16
C GLU A 29 -25.18 -6.98 3.42
N LYS A 30 -24.68 -8.22 3.47
CA LYS A 30 -24.82 -9.07 4.67
C LYS A 30 -23.96 -8.53 5.81
N ILE A 31 -22.73 -8.12 5.51
CA ILE A 31 -21.85 -7.50 6.50
C ILE A 31 -22.46 -6.19 6.99
N LYS A 32 -23.04 -5.38 6.09
CA LYS A 32 -23.73 -4.15 6.48
C LYS A 32 -24.90 -4.41 7.42
N GLU A 33 -25.72 -5.41 7.12
CA GLU A 33 -26.85 -5.81 7.97
C GLU A 33 -26.39 -6.24 9.37
N ILE A 34 -25.38 -7.12 9.45
CA ILE A 34 -24.82 -7.61 10.72
C ILE A 34 -24.28 -6.46 11.58
N LEU A 35 -23.66 -5.45 10.96
CA LEU A 35 -23.03 -4.33 11.64
C LEU A 35 -23.96 -3.12 11.83
N GLY A 36 -25.20 -3.16 11.35
CA GLY A 36 -26.14 -2.04 11.41
C GLY A 36 -25.73 -0.84 10.56
N ILE A 37 -25.02 -1.06 9.46
CA ILE A 37 -24.57 -0.03 8.51
C ILE A 37 -25.67 0.22 7.48
N LEU A 38 -25.98 1.50 7.22
CA LEU A 38 -26.94 1.89 6.18
C LEU A 38 -26.47 1.43 4.79
N LYS A 39 -27.39 0.98 3.94
CA LYS A 39 -27.06 0.39 2.62
C LYS A 39 -26.26 1.33 1.71
N GLU A 40 -26.60 2.61 1.73
CA GLU A 40 -25.93 3.67 0.96
C GLU A 40 -24.57 4.07 1.54
N LYS A 41 -24.28 3.72 2.80
CA LYS A 41 -23.03 4.08 3.44
C LYS A 41 -21.88 3.29 2.83
N THR A 42 -20.80 4.00 2.52
CA THR A 42 -19.57 3.43 1.99
C THR A 42 -18.35 4.05 2.68
N PHE A 43 -17.25 3.30 2.67
CA PHE A 43 -15.96 3.60 3.29
C PHE A 43 -14.83 3.57 2.26
N PHE A 44 -15.14 3.72 0.96
CA PHE A 44 -14.16 3.66 -0.13
C PHE A 44 -13.00 4.65 0.04
N TYR A 45 -13.25 5.81 0.63
CA TYR A 45 -12.19 6.76 0.98
C TYR A 45 -11.19 6.16 1.99
N SER A 46 -11.73 5.52 3.03
CA SER A 46 -10.94 4.85 4.07
C SER A 46 -10.12 3.72 3.46
N THR A 47 -10.74 2.90 2.60
CA THR A 47 -10.07 1.86 1.81
C THR A 47 -8.87 2.40 1.04
N ILE A 48 -9.02 3.50 0.28
CA ILE A 48 -7.92 4.10 -0.50
C ILE A 48 -6.80 4.60 0.43
N THR A 49 -7.17 5.19 1.57
CA THR A 49 -6.19 5.73 2.53
C THR A 49 -5.37 4.62 3.18
N HIS A 50 -6.03 3.59 3.70
CA HIS A 50 -5.36 2.44 4.33
C HIS A 50 -4.53 1.64 3.32
N ALA A 51 -5.02 1.47 2.08
CA ALA A 51 -4.22 0.85 1.01
C ALA A 51 -2.92 1.62 0.72
N TYR A 52 -2.97 2.96 0.71
CA TYR A 52 -1.76 3.78 0.58
C TYR A 52 -0.81 3.60 1.78
N TYR A 53 -1.32 3.60 3.01
CA TYR A 53 -0.48 3.45 4.20
C TYR A 53 0.17 2.07 4.27
N SER A 54 -0.52 1.02 3.81
CA SER A 54 0.07 -0.30 3.62
C SER A 54 1.30 -0.25 2.71
N ILE A 55 1.17 0.35 1.52
CA ILE A 55 2.29 0.51 0.57
C ILE A 55 3.42 1.34 1.17
N PHE A 56 3.08 2.44 1.84
CA PHE A 56 4.05 3.34 2.46
C PHE A 56 4.87 2.62 3.55
N TYR A 57 4.23 1.90 4.45
CA TYR A 57 4.93 1.18 5.51
C TYR A 57 5.73 -0.02 4.98
N ALA A 58 5.24 -0.71 3.94
CA ALA A 58 6.02 -1.74 3.26
C ALA A 58 7.30 -1.15 2.65
N ALA A 59 7.19 -0.02 1.92
CA ALA A 59 8.35 0.67 1.36
C ALA A 59 9.31 1.15 2.46
N LYS A 60 8.80 1.64 3.58
CA LYS A 60 9.62 2.07 4.72
C LYS A 60 10.35 0.90 5.38
N SER A 61 9.68 -0.23 5.58
CA SER A 61 10.30 -1.48 6.07
C SER A 61 11.44 -1.92 5.14
N TYR A 62 11.22 -1.87 3.82
CA TYR A 62 12.28 -2.12 2.84
C TYR A 62 13.47 -1.17 3.00
N LEU A 63 13.25 0.14 3.09
CA LEU A 63 14.33 1.11 3.25
C LEU A 63 15.11 0.90 4.56
N LEU A 64 14.40 0.60 5.65
CA LEU A 64 15.02 0.27 6.93
C LEU A 64 15.89 -0.99 6.84
N SER A 65 15.48 -2.00 6.06
CA SER A 65 16.32 -3.19 5.78
C SER A 65 17.63 -2.85 5.05
N LYS A 66 17.70 -1.67 4.44
CA LYS A 66 18.90 -1.11 3.79
C LYS A 66 19.58 -0.04 4.65
N ASN A 67 19.24 0.04 5.94
CA ASN A 67 19.71 1.05 6.90
C ASN A 67 19.39 2.50 6.50
N ILE A 68 18.31 2.73 5.73
CA ILE A 68 17.87 4.06 5.32
C ILE A 68 16.65 4.45 6.15
N LYS A 69 16.82 5.49 6.96
CA LYS A 69 15.75 6.08 7.77
C LYS A 69 15.13 7.27 7.05
N THR A 70 13.80 7.31 7.03
CA THR A 70 13.02 8.44 6.52
C THR A 70 12.11 8.92 7.64
N GLU A 71 12.33 10.14 8.09
CA GLU A 71 11.66 10.74 9.25
C GLU A 71 10.99 12.06 8.88
N ALA A 72 10.11 12.54 9.76
CA ALA A 72 9.48 13.85 9.64
C ALA A 72 10.53 14.99 9.63
N PRO A 73 10.23 16.14 9.01
CA PRO A 73 9.05 16.44 8.18
C PRO A 73 9.13 15.78 6.78
N GLU A 74 8.04 15.84 6.01
CA GLU A 74 7.96 15.30 4.63
C GLU A 74 8.27 13.80 4.47
N GLU A 75 7.99 13.00 5.50
CA GLU A 75 8.32 11.58 5.54
C GLU A 75 7.82 10.78 4.31
N HIS A 76 6.59 11.04 3.86
CA HIS A 76 6.01 10.42 2.66
C HIS A 76 6.73 10.78 1.35
N LYS A 77 7.35 11.97 1.28
CA LYS A 77 8.16 12.38 0.14
C LYS A 77 9.51 11.68 0.19
N LYS A 78 10.20 11.76 1.33
CA LYS A 78 11.49 11.09 1.55
C LYS A 78 11.42 9.58 1.29
N THR A 79 10.40 8.90 1.83
CA THR A 79 10.19 7.45 1.61
C THR A 79 10.00 7.11 0.14
N TYR A 80 9.19 7.89 -0.57
CA TYR A 80 8.99 7.69 -2.01
C TYR A 80 10.27 7.94 -2.82
N ASP A 81 10.98 9.03 -2.52
CA ASP A 81 12.17 9.44 -3.25
C ASP A 81 13.31 8.44 -3.06
N GLU A 82 13.55 7.97 -1.82
CA GLU A 82 14.55 6.93 -1.55
C GLU A 82 14.17 5.59 -2.20
N PHE A 83 12.92 5.14 -2.05
CA PHE A 83 12.45 3.91 -2.70
C PHE A 83 12.61 3.98 -4.23
N SER A 84 12.34 5.15 -4.82
CA SER A 84 12.51 5.37 -6.26
C SER A 84 13.96 5.18 -6.72
N LYS A 85 14.97 5.45 -5.89
CA LYS A 85 16.38 5.24 -6.26
C LYS A 85 16.69 3.75 -6.44
N PHE A 86 16.15 2.89 -5.57
CA PHE A 86 16.35 1.44 -5.67
C PHE A 86 15.73 0.84 -6.93
N VAL A 87 14.56 1.33 -7.32
CA VAL A 87 13.89 0.96 -8.57
C VAL A 87 14.71 1.44 -9.77
N LYS A 88 15.04 2.74 -9.84
CA LYS A 88 15.79 3.33 -10.98
C LYS A 88 17.18 2.73 -11.17
N ASN A 89 17.84 2.33 -10.09
CA ASN A 89 19.17 1.71 -10.13
C ASN A 89 19.11 0.18 -10.38
N GLY A 90 17.91 -0.37 -10.60
CA GLY A 90 17.66 -1.79 -10.83
C GLY A 90 18.01 -2.69 -9.64
N VAL A 91 18.17 -2.12 -8.44
CA VAL A 91 18.48 -2.89 -7.23
C VAL A 91 17.29 -3.77 -6.86
N LEU A 92 16.09 -3.19 -6.89
CA LEU A 92 14.86 -3.91 -6.57
C LEU A 92 14.56 -5.03 -7.57
N ASP A 93 14.82 -4.80 -8.87
CA ASP A 93 14.69 -5.85 -9.90
C ASP A 93 15.63 -7.02 -9.63
N ARG A 94 16.90 -6.75 -9.28
CA ARG A 94 17.87 -7.81 -8.94
C ARG A 94 17.48 -8.60 -7.70
N GLU A 95 16.94 -7.93 -6.69
CA GLU A 95 16.47 -8.60 -5.46
C GLU A 95 15.25 -9.47 -5.73
N LEU A 96 14.31 -8.99 -6.55
CA LEU A 96 13.15 -9.76 -6.98
C LEU A 96 13.55 -10.96 -7.86
N LEU A 97 14.50 -10.80 -8.79
CA LEU A 97 15.01 -11.87 -9.67
C LEU A 97 15.66 -13.00 -8.90
N ARG A 98 16.33 -12.69 -7.78
CA ARG A 98 16.96 -13.73 -6.95
C ARG A 98 15.95 -14.64 -6.25
N ILE A 99 14.69 -14.22 -6.16
CA ILE A 99 13.66 -14.92 -5.41
C ILE A 99 12.65 -15.63 -6.32
N TYR A 100 12.46 -15.13 -7.55
CA TYR A 100 11.57 -15.73 -8.54
C TYR A 100 12.38 -16.20 -9.75
N ASP A 101 12.36 -17.51 -10.05
CA ASP A 101 13.06 -18.06 -11.22
C ASP A 101 12.44 -17.58 -12.55
N GLU A 102 11.11 -17.40 -12.63
CA GLU A 102 10.44 -16.92 -13.85
C GLU A 102 9.19 -16.08 -13.51
N GLU A 103 8.93 -15.08 -14.37
CA GLU A 103 7.86 -14.08 -14.31
C GLU A 103 7.94 -13.02 -13.21
N LEU A 104 8.67 -11.96 -13.54
CA LEU A 104 8.93 -10.86 -12.64
C LEU A 104 8.22 -9.60 -13.08
N MET A 105 7.25 -9.17 -12.27
CA MET A 105 6.70 -7.84 -12.37
C MET A 105 7.85 -6.84 -12.18
N LYS A 106 8.13 -6.03 -13.22
CA LYS A 106 9.22 -5.05 -13.19
C LYS A 106 9.06 -4.13 -11.97
N SER A 107 10.15 -3.81 -11.30
CA SER A 107 10.19 -2.90 -10.15
C SER A 107 9.60 -1.51 -10.48
N ASP A 108 9.63 -1.11 -11.75
CA ASP A 108 8.91 0.05 -12.31
C ASP A 108 7.40 0.01 -12.02
N SER A 109 6.79 -1.18 -12.01
CA SER A 109 5.37 -1.36 -11.68
C SER A 109 5.11 -1.04 -10.21
N LEU A 110 6.01 -1.43 -9.30
CA LEU A 110 5.91 -1.10 -7.88
C LEU A 110 6.05 0.41 -7.67
N LEU A 111 6.99 1.07 -8.37
CA LEU A 111 7.13 2.52 -8.30
C LEU A 111 5.90 3.25 -8.88
N LYS A 112 5.32 2.73 -9.97
CA LYS A 112 4.09 3.25 -10.55
C LYS A 112 2.92 3.12 -9.57
N ILE A 113 2.75 1.96 -8.95
CA ILE A 113 1.75 1.72 -7.90
C ILE A 113 1.92 2.75 -6.77
N PHE A 114 3.12 2.86 -6.20
CA PHE A 114 3.36 3.79 -5.09
C PHE A 114 3.06 5.24 -5.48
N ARG A 115 3.44 5.66 -6.70
CA ARG A 115 3.14 7.01 -7.20
C ARG A 115 1.63 7.25 -7.35
N ILE A 116 0.90 6.30 -7.91
CA ILE A 116 -0.55 6.40 -8.14
C ILE A 116 -1.27 6.48 -6.80
N GLU A 117 -0.98 5.58 -5.86
CA GLU A 117 -1.67 5.53 -4.56
C GLU A 117 -1.36 6.76 -3.70
N LYS A 118 -0.12 7.27 -3.74
CA LYS A 118 0.24 8.54 -3.10
C LYS A 118 -0.58 9.71 -3.64
N LYS A 119 -0.79 9.77 -4.97
CA LYS A 119 -1.64 10.81 -5.60
C LYS A 119 -3.11 10.63 -5.24
N LYS A 120 -3.64 9.41 -5.29
CA LYS A 120 -5.03 9.09 -4.93
C LYS A 120 -5.33 9.53 -3.49
N ARG A 121 -4.48 9.17 -2.53
CA ARG A 121 -4.63 9.60 -1.13
C ARG A 121 -4.74 11.13 -1.05
N GLY A 122 -3.83 11.87 -1.69
CA GLY A 122 -3.91 13.33 -1.72
C GLY A 122 -5.19 13.90 -2.37
N TYR A 123 -5.75 13.22 -3.37
CA TYR A 123 -6.93 13.68 -4.11
C TYR A 123 -8.26 13.33 -3.41
N PHE A 124 -8.42 12.08 -2.96
CA PHE A 124 -9.65 11.60 -2.35
C PHE A 124 -9.83 12.09 -0.90
N THR A 125 -8.77 12.54 -0.21
CA THR A 125 -8.89 13.18 1.12
C THR A 125 -9.70 14.47 1.09
N TYR A 126 -9.85 15.13 -0.06
CA TYR A 126 -10.41 16.48 -0.09
C TYR A 126 -11.61 16.70 -1.03
N ASN A 127 -11.93 15.80 -1.98
CA ASN A 127 -12.73 16.25 -3.13
C ASN A 127 -13.82 15.34 -3.78
N ILE A 128 -14.28 14.20 -3.24
CA ILE A 128 -15.30 13.39 -3.96
C ILE A 128 -16.39 12.76 -3.07
N LYS A 129 -17.65 12.76 -3.56
CA LYS A 129 -18.78 11.98 -3.01
C LYS A 129 -18.46 10.48 -3.00
N SER A 130 -18.56 9.86 -1.82
CA SER A 130 -18.05 8.51 -1.52
C SER A 130 -18.43 7.43 -2.53
N GLU A 131 -19.66 7.43 -3.06
CA GLU A 131 -20.21 6.35 -3.89
C GLU A 131 -19.50 6.13 -5.24
N ALA A 132 -18.94 7.19 -5.85
CA ALA A 132 -18.24 7.08 -7.14
C ALA A 132 -16.84 6.44 -7.01
N ASN A 133 -16.41 6.13 -5.78
CA ASN A 133 -15.04 5.72 -5.50
C ASN A 133 -14.81 4.21 -5.54
N LEU A 134 -15.84 3.40 -5.76
CA LEU A 134 -15.74 1.94 -5.83
C LEU A 134 -14.60 1.43 -6.74
N PRO A 135 -14.48 1.84 -8.03
CA PRO A 135 -13.42 1.33 -8.89
C PRO A 135 -12.03 1.71 -8.38
N TYR A 136 -11.88 2.90 -7.82
CA TYR A 136 -10.61 3.37 -7.26
C TYR A 136 -10.22 2.63 -5.99
N ALA A 137 -11.18 2.37 -5.10
CA ALA A 137 -10.96 1.61 -3.87
C ALA A 137 -10.59 0.16 -4.17
N LYS A 138 -11.25 -0.46 -5.16
CA LYS A 138 -10.91 -1.81 -5.60
C LYS A 138 -9.49 -1.87 -6.18
N GLU A 139 -9.15 -0.94 -7.07
CA GLU A 139 -7.79 -0.84 -7.63
C GLU A 139 -6.74 -0.62 -6.53
N SER A 140 -7.02 0.23 -5.52
CA SER A 140 -6.12 0.49 -4.40
C SER A 140 -5.85 -0.79 -3.57
N ILE A 141 -6.86 -1.62 -3.31
CA ILE A 141 -6.65 -2.94 -2.66
C ILE A 141 -5.75 -3.84 -3.50
N ASP A 142 -6.03 -3.96 -4.79
CA ASP A 142 -5.27 -4.86 -5.65
C ASP A 142 -3.81 -4.39 -5.79
N ASN A 143 -3.60 -3.07 -5.88
CA ASN A 143 -2.27 -2.44 -5.84
C ASN A 143 -1.54 -2.70 -4.51
N ALA A 144 -2.20 -2.51 -3.37
CA ALA A 144 -1.60 -2.76 -2.06
C ALA A 144 -1.24 -4.24 -1.87
N ARG A 145 -2.12 -5.16 -2.28
CA ARG A 145 -1.88 -6.61 -2.24
C ARG A 145 -0.64 -7.00 -3.05
N VAL A 146 -0.52 -6.50 -4.28
CA VAL A 146 0.64 -6.75 -5.13
C VAL A 146 1.90 -6.18 -4.46
N PHE A 147 1.87 -4.93 -4.03
CA PHE A 147 3.04 -4.26 -3.48
C PHE A 147 3.57 -4.96 -2.21
N ILE A 148 2.69 -5.21 -1.24
CA ILE A 148 3.08 -5.83 0.04
C ILE A 148 3.59 -7.25 -0.18
N SER A 149 2.97 -8.04 -1.08
CA SER A 149 3.41 -9.41 -1.36
C SER A 149 4.84 -9.46 -1.90
N LYS A 150 5.23 -8.49 -2.74
CA LYS A 150 6.57 -8.42 -3.33
C LYS A 150 7.60 -7.93 -2.31
N ILE A 151 7.27 -6.90 -1.53
CA ILE A 151 8.20 -6.39 -0.51
C ILE A 151 8.41 -7.39 0.63
N LYS A 152 7.35 -8.04 1.14
CA LYS A 152 7.46 -9.07 2.19
C LYS A 152 8.44 -10.18 1.82
N VAL A 153 8.49 -10.55 0.55
CA VAL A 153 9.38 -11.60 0.05
C VAL A 153 10.84 -11.15 0.03
N ILE A 154 11.11 -9.85 -0.18
CA ILE A 154 12.48 -9.29 -0.19
C ILE A 154 13.02 -9.02 1.21
N VAL A 155 12.14 -8.59 2.12
CA VAL A 155 12.54 -8.14 3.48
C VAL A 155 12.70 -9.32 4.46
N LYS A 156 12.13 -10.49 4.13
CA LYS A 156 12.24 -11.73 4.93
C LYS A 156 13.66 -12.26 5.07
#